data_AF-A0AB94IVI0-F1
#
_entry.id   AF-A0AB94IVI0-F1
#
_cell.length_a   1.000
_cell.length_b   1.000
_cell.length_c   1.000
_cell.angle_alpha   90.00
_cell.angle_beta   90.00
_cell.angle_gamma   90.00
#
_symmetry.space_group_name_H-M   'P 1'
#
loop_
_entity.id
_entity.type
_entity.pdbx_description
1 polymer ?
#
loop_
_entity_poly.entity_id
_entity_poly.type
_entity_poly.pdbx_seq_one_letter_code
_entity_poly.pdbx_strand_id
1 'polypeptide(L)'
;MTKVKEKVFYSFYYKQDVMRVQNIRQMGVLEGNEPVEPNKWEEIKKKGDDAVRKWIDEEIARCSCVIVLIGAETASRKWVKYEIKRAWNANRGLMAIYIHNLSPVNDSLASKGLQGQNPLCSFWLRSDEQVLELYTVAPVKNPSEWDAYDEIHENLNCWVQEAIDVRKKYARYTCVPTTVKRIFGKSLEH
;
A
#
# COMPACT_ATOMS: atom_id res chain seq x y z
N MET A 1 12.23 -26.78 7.51
CA MET A 1 11.35 -26.26 6.43
C MET A 1 11.67 -24.80 6.26
N THR A 2 12.25 -24.38 5.12
CA THR A 2 12.44 -22.97 4.80
C THR A 2 11.06 -22.34 4.63
N LYS A 3 10.68 -21.42 5.53
CA LYS A 3 9.43 -20.67 5.44
C LYS A 3 9.46 -19.88 4.13
N VAL A 4 8.60 -20.25 3.17
CA VAL A 4 8.47 -19.51 1.90
C VAL A 4 8.11 -18.07 2.26
N LYS A 5 8.91 -17.11 1.81
CA LYS A 5 8.63 -15.69 2.04
C LYS A 5 7.58 -15.25 1.04
N GLU A 6 6.53 -14.61 1.53
CA GLU A 6 5.50 -14.04 0.68
C GLU A 6 6.10 -12.94 -0.20
N LYS A 7 5.73 -12.94 -1.48
CA LYS A 7 6.15 -11.89 -2.42
C LYS A 7 5.27 -10.67 -2.28
N VAL A 8 5.87 -9.52 -1.98
CA VAL A 8 5.11 -8.28 -1.73
C VAL A 8 5.53 -7.12 -2.61
N PHE A 9 4.55 -6.28 -2.93
CA PHE A 9 4.77 -5.02 -3.63
C PHE A 9 4.61 -3.85 -2.66
N TYR A 10 5.65 -3.02 -2.53
CA TYR A 10 5.62 -1.83 -1.68
C TYR A 10 5.17 -0.60 -2.48
N SER A 11 4.05 -0.01 -2.08
CA SER A 11 3.48 1.22 -2.65
C SER A 11 3.78 2.40 -1.73
N PHE A 12 4.49 3.43 -2.23
CA PHE A 12 4.89 4.59 -1.43
C PHE A 12 5.29 5.79 -2.29
N TYR A 13 5.42 6.97 -1.68
CA TYR A 13 5.94 8.14 -2.38
C TYR A 13 7.47 8.15 -2.44
N TYR A 14 8.02 7.72 -3.58
CA TYR A 14 9.47 7.53 -3.78
C TYR A 14 10.32 8.74 -3.34
N LYS A 15 9.98 9.96 -3.78
CA LYS A 15 10.82 11.15 -3.56
C LYS A 15 11.04 11.46 -2.08
N GLN A 16 10.03 11.20 -1.24
CA GLN A 16 10.06 11.60 0.17
C GLN A 16 10.40 10.43 1.10
N ASP A 17 9.93 9.23 0.76
CA ASP A 17 9.90 8.12 1.71
C ASP A 17 10.93 7.03 1.42
N VAL A 18 11.66 7.09 0.29
CA VAL A 18 12.62 6.04 -0.10
C VAL A 18 13.61 5.69 1.02
N MET A 19 14.16 6.68 1.73
CA MET A 19 15.12 6.44 2.81
C MET A 19 14.51 5.74 4.03
N ARG A 20 13.22 5.95 4.31
CA ARG A 20 12.50 5.24 5.40
C ARG A 20 12.11 3.84 4.97
N VAL A 21 11.68 3.68 3.73
CA VAL A 21 11.30 2.38 3.15
C VAL A 21 12.50 1.42 3.08
N GLN A 22 13.73 1.94 2.94
CA GLN A 22 14.92 1.10 2.98
C GLN A 22 15.07 0.32 4.30
N ASN A 23 14.69 0.90 5.45
CA ASN A 23 14.70 0.18 6.73
C ASN A 23 13.80 -1.07 6.69
N ILE A 24 12.57 -0.91 6.19
CA ILE A 24 11.59 -2.00 6.08
C ILE A 24 12.08 -3.10 5.14
N ARG A 25 12.83 -2.75 4.10
CA ARG A 25 13.38 -3.72 3.14
C ARG A 25 14.57 -4.48 3.70
N GLN A 26 15.47 -3.77 4.38
CA GLN A 26 16.67 -4.38 4.98
C GLN A 26 16.33 -5.40 6.07
N MET A 27 15.14 -5.32 6.68
CA MET A 27 14.62 -6.35 7.58
C MET A 27 14.60 -7.75 6.95
N GLY A 28 14.47 -7.86 5.61
CA GLY A 28 14.53 -9.14 4.92
C GLY A 28 13.44 -10.14 5.30
N VAL A 29 12.38 -9.72 6.00
CA VAL A 29 11.28 -10.58 6.49
C VAL A 29 10.44 -11.14 5.34
N LEU A 30 10.36 -10.42 4.21
CA LEU A 30 9.57 -10.75 3.03
C LEU A 30 10.41 -10.68 1.75
N GLU A 31 10.00 -11.39 0.70
CA GLU A 31 10.52 -11.20 -0.65
C GLU A 31 9.83 -9.99 -1.27
N GLY A 32 10.31 -8.80 -0.94
CA GLY A 32 9.84 -7.58 -1.60
C GLY A 32 10.44 -7.45 -3.00
N ASN A 33 9.68 -6.94 -3.96
CA ASN A 33 10.29 -6.51 -5.22
C ASN A 33 11.36 -5.44 -4.92
N GLU A 34 12.56 -5.63 -5.48
CA GLU A 34 13.58 -4.59 -5.50
C GLU A 34 12.96 -3.33 -6.12
N PRO A 35 13.23 -2.13 -5.55
CA PRO A 35 12.80 -0.92 -6.21
C PRO A 35 13.34 -0.95 -7.63
N VAL A 36 12.47 -0.58 -8.58
CA VAL A 36 12.97 -0.10 -9.85
C VAL A 36 13.98 1.00 -9.54
N GLU A 37 15.21 0.83 -10.01
CA GLU A 37 16.23 1.87 -9.87
C GLU A 37 15.64 3.21 -10.31
N PRO A 38 15.95 4.33 -9.62
CA PRO A 38 15.37 5.63 -9.96
C PRO A 38 15.43 5.94 -11.45
N ASN A 39 16.54 5.58 -12.11
CA ASN A 39 16.74 5.72 -13.55
C ASN A 39 15.70 4.95 -14.37
N LYS A 40 15.50 3.66 -14.05
CA LYS A 40 14.53 2.81 -14.74
C LYS A 40 13.08 3.25 -14.46
N TRP A 41 12.80 3.83 -13.30
CA TRP A 41 11.49 4.39 -13.01
C TRP A 41 11.20 5.64 -13.84
N GLU A 42 12.18 6.53 -13.96
CA GLU A 42 12.09 7.69 -14.84
C GLU A 42 11.96 7.29 -16.32
N GLU A 43 12.63 6.22 -16.77
CA GLU A 43 12.43 5.67 -18.11
C GLU A 43 11.01 5.16 -18.34
N ILE A 44 10.42 4.45 -17.37
CA ILE A 44 9.04 3.97 -17.47
C ILE A 44 8.07 5.16 -17.52
N LYS A 45 8.29 6.20 -16.70
CA LYS A 45 7.48 7.44 -16.75
C LYS A 45 7.59 8.16 -18.09
N LYS A 46 8.78 8.22 -18.68
CA LYS A 46 9.00 8.84 -20.01
C LYS A 46 8.21 8.14 -21.12
N LYS A 47 7.90 6.85 -20.95
CA LYS A 47 7.06 6.07 -21.87
C LYS A 47 5.55 6.34 -21.72
N GLY A 48 5.16 7.20 -20.77
CA GLY A 48 3.79 7.66 -20.57
C GLY A 48 2.99 6.81 -19.57
N ASP A 49 1.78 7.30 -19.27
CA ASP A 49 0.90 6.72 -18.25
C ASP A 49 0.53 5.25 -18.51
N ASP A 50 0.35 4.85 -19.77
CA ASP A 50 0.01 3.46 -20.11
C ASP A 50 1.15 2.49 -19.80
N ALA A 51 2.40 2.91 -20.05
CA ALA A 51 3.57 2.11 -19.71
C ALA A 51 3.71 1.93 -18.20
N VAL A 52 3.46 2.99 -17.43
CA VAL A 52 3.48 2.93 -15.96
C VAL A 52 2.37 2.01 -15.44
N ARG A 53 1.14 2.14 -15.95
CA ARG A 53 0.02 1.24 -15.60
C ARG A 53 0.36 -0.22 -15.86
N LYS A 54 0.83 -0.53 -17.07
CA LYS A 54 1.20 -1.89 -17.47
C LYS A 54 2.29 -2.46 -16.56
N TRP A 55 3.30 -1.66 -16.26
CA TRP A 55 4.38 -2.09 -15.35
C TRP A 55 3.85 -2.39 -13.94
N ILE A 56 3.02 -1.50 -13.37
CA ILE A 56 2.40 -1.72 -12.05
C ILE A 56 1.57 -3.01 -12.05
N ASP A 57 0.78 -3.24 -13.10
CA ASP A 57 -0.04 -4.44 -13.26
C ASP A 57 0.78 -5.72 -13.24
N GLU A 58 1.90 -5.75 -13.96
CA GLU A 58 2.82 -6.90 -14.01
C GLU A 58 3.45 -7.18 -12.65
N GLU A 59 3.83 -6.13 -11.92
CA GLU A 59 4.43 -6.27 -10.59
C GLU A 59 3.42 -6.77 -9.54
N ILE A 60 2.22 -6.19 -9.52
CA ILE A 60 1.13 -6.64 -8.63
C ILE A 60 0.72 -8.09 -8.96
N ALA A 61 0.76 -8.48 -10.23
CA ALA A 61 0.45 -9.85 -10.63
C ALA A 61 1.46 -10.87 -10.07
N ARG A 62 2.71 -10.49 -9.80
CA ARG A 62 3.76 -11.38 -9.26
C ARG A 62 3.76 -11.48 -7.72
N CYS A 63 2.99 -10.65 -7.04
CA CYS A 63 2.96 -10.57 -5.58
C CYS A 63 1.68 -11.20 -5.01
N SER A 64 1.72 -11.66 -3.77
CA SER A 64 0.55 -12.09 -3.01
C SER A 64 -0.12 -10.94 -2.27
N CYS A 65 0.64 -9.92 -1.88
CA CYS A 65 0.16 -8.76 -1.13
C CYS A 65 0.78 -7.44 -1.61
N VAL A 66 0.00 -6.36 -1.52
CA VAL A 66 0.46 -4.98 -1.68
C VAL A 66 0.45 -4.30 -0.32
N ILE A 67 1.57 -3.65 0.02
CA ILE A 67 1.75 -2.92 1.27
C ILE A 67 1.91 -1.44 0.94
N VAL A 68 0.96 -0.62 1.39
CA VAL A 68 1.02 0.83 1.22
C VAL A 68 1.75 1.45 2.41
N LEU A 69 2.91 2.04 2.20
CA LEU A 69 3.71 2.69 3.24
C LEU A 69 3.35 4.17 3.31
N ILE A 70 2.62 4.56 4.35
CA ILE A 70 1.99 5.87 4.49
C ILE A 70 2.98 6.88 5.08
N GLY A 71 3.60 7.67 4.21
CA GLY A 71 4.26 8.94 4.55
C GLY A 71 3.33 10.14 4.41
N ALA A 72 3.83 11.33 4.74
CA ALA A 72 3.06 12.59 4.80
C ALA A 72 2.24 12.88 3.54
N GLU A 73 2.82 12.66 2.35
CA GLU A 73 2.21 12.98 1.06
C GLU A 73 1.75 11.77 0.25
N THR A 74 1.83 10.57 0.82
CA THR A 74 1.58 9.31 0.08
C THR A 74 0.14 9.25 -0.44
N ALA A 75 -0.84 9.69 0.34
CA ALA A 75 -2.26 9.60 -0.03
C ALA A 75 -2.68 10.44 -1.24
N SER A 76 -1.94 11.49 -1.58
CA SER A 76 -2.27 12.32 -2.74
C SER A 76 -1.69 11.79 -4.05
N ARG A 77 -0.82 10.77 -4.02
CA ARG A 77 -0.10 10.29 -5.21
C ARG A 77 -1.00 9.47 -6.14
N LYS A 78 -1.01 9.86 -7.42
CA LYS A 78 -1.78 9.19 -8.48
C LYS A 78 -1.49 7.68 -8.58
N TRP A 79 -0.22 7.29 -8.56
CA TRP A 79 0.18 5.88 -8.71
C TRP A 79 -0.17 5.05 -7.48
N VAL A 80 -0.02 5.59 -6.26
CA VAL A 80 -0.48 4.93 -5.03
C VAL A 80 -1.98 4.64 -5.09
N LYS A 81 -2.80 5.60 -5.54
CA LYS A 81 -4.25 5.39 -5.74
C LYS A 81 -4.54 4.29 -6.76
N TYR A 82 -3.77 4.25 -7.85
CA TYR A 82 -3.92 3.21 -8.86
C TYR A 82 -3.54 1.83 -8.32
N GLU A 83 -2.41 1.73 -7.61
CA GLU A 83 -1.89 0.51 -6.98
C GLU A 83 -2.89 -0.07 -5.98
N ILE A 84 -3.49 0.77 -5.12
CA ILE A 84 -4.53 0.35 -4.15
C ILE A 84 -5.72 -0.30 -4.85
N LYS A 85 -6.29 0.41 -5.83
CA LYS A 85 -7.46 -0.09 -6.58
C LYS A 85 -7.11 -1.38 -7.32
N ARG A 86 -5.93 -1.41 -7.94
CA ARG A 86 -5.47 -2.55 -8.74
C ARG A 86 -5.21 -3.77 -7.88
N ALA A 87 -4.52 -3.62 -6.76
CA ALA A 87 -4.21 -4.69 -5.81
C ALA A 87 -5.47 -5.44 -5.40
N TRP A 88 -6.49 -4.69 -4.94
CA TRP A 88 -7.74 -5.29 -4.51
C TRP A 88 -8.44 -6.05 -5.64
N ASN A 89 -8.59 -5.40 -6.80
CA ASN A 89 -9.28 -5.95 -7.96
C ASN A 89 -8.50 -7.08 -8.66
N ALA A 90 -7.20 -7.20 -8.40
CA ALA A 90 -6.35 -8.30 -8.85
C ALA A 90 -6.29 -9.45 -7.81
N ASN A 91 -7.17 -9.45 -6.81
CA ASN A 91 -7.22 -10.46 -5.75
C ASN A 91 -5.92 -10.61 -4.97
N ARG A 92 -5.22 -9.49 -4.71
CA ARG A 92 -4.05 -9.44 -3.84
C ARG A 92 -4.44 -9.00 -2.44
N GLY A 93 -3.73 -9.52 -1.43
CA GLY A 93 -3.76 -8.94 -0.09
C GLY A 93 -3.45 -7.44 -0.17
N LEU A 94 -4.10 -6.65 0.67
CA LEU A 94 -3.87 -5.21 0.73
C LEU A 94 -3.86 -4.77 2.19
N MET A 95 -2.79 -4.07 2.56
CA MET A 95 -2.67 -3.42 3.87
C MET A 95 -1.94 -2.10 3.74
N ALA A 96 -2.01 -1.28 4.80
CA ALA A 96 -1.23 -0.07 4.90
C ALA A 96 -0.48 0.02 6.24
N ILE A 97 0.70 0.61 6.23
CA ILE A 97 1.55 0.81 7.41
C ILE A 97 1.99 2.26 7.43
N TYR A 98 1.74 2.96 8.54
CA TYR A 98 2.31 4.28 8.75
C TYR A 98 3.82 4.19 8.99
N ILE A 99 4.59 5.01 8.29
CA ILE A 99 6.06 5.00 8.35
C ILE A 99 6.65 6.32 8.87
N HIS A 100 5.80 7.25 9.32
CA HIS A 100 6.23 8.57 9.80
C HIS A 100 7.10 8.49 11.07
N ASN A 101 6.91 7.43 11.88
CA ASN A 101 7.71 7.14 13.07
C ASN A 101 9.05 6.45 12.77
N LEU A 102 9.33 6.07 11.51
CA LEU A 102 10.63 5.55 11.13
C LEU A 102 11.62 6.68 10.85
N SER A 103 12.76 6.65 11.55
CA SER A 103 13.91 7.46 11.20
C SER A 103 14.47 7.00 9.83
N PRO A 104 14.97 7.92 8.99
CA PRO A 104 15.71 7.55 7.77
C PRO A 104 16.97 6.73 8.12
N VAL A 105 17.37 5.78 7.25
CA VAL A 105 18.55 4.89 7.45
C VAL A 105 19.84 5.63 7.84
N ASN A 106 20.04 6.86 7.34
CA ASN A 106 21.27 7.62 7.53
C ASN A 106 21.17 8.72 8.60
N ASP A 107 20.05 8.81 9.31
CA ASP A 107 19.85 9.86 10.30
C ASP A 107 18.86 9.42 11.37
N SER A 108 19.37 8.75 12.41
CA SER A 108 18.59 8.37 13.59
C SER A 108 18.18 9.57 14.45
N LEU A 109 18.82 10.74 14.24
CA LEU A 109 18.53 11.99 14.95
C LEU A 109 17.55 12.89 14.16
N ALA A 110 17.29 12.58 12.89
CA ALA A 110 16.28 13.26 12.10
C ALA A 110 14.93 13.18 12.82
N SER A 111 14.21 14.29 12.80
CA SER A 111 12.86 14.33 13.31
C SER A 111 11.97 13.32 12.57
N LYS A 112 11.04 12.73 13.34
CA LYS A 112 9.93 11.94 12.79
C LYS A 112 9.22 12.74 11.71
N GLY A 113 8.72 12.02 10.70
CA GLY A 113 7.93 12.63 9.64
C GLY A 113 6.56 13.09 10.17
N LEU A 114 5.89 13.94 9.40
CA LEU A 114 4.47 14.21 9.62
C LEU A 114 3.64 12.97 9.26
N GLN A 115 2.68 12.62 10.11
CA GLN A 115 1.73 11.56 9.80
C GLN A 115 0.84 11.98 8.62
N GLY A 116 0.84 11.18 7.56
CA GLY A 116 0.00 11.41 6.39
C GLY A 116 -1.45 11.00 6.59
N GLN A 117 -2.31 11.34 5.63
CA GLN A 117 -3.67 10.80 5.57
C GLN A 117 -3.65 9.31 5.20
N ASN A 118 -4.64 8.55 5.68
CA ASN A 118 -4.83 7.16 5.24
C ASN A 118 -5.31 7.14 3.78
N PRO A 119 -4.53 6.60 2.83
CA PRO A 119 -4.92 6.56 1.42
C PRO A 119 -6.15 5.67 1.15
N LEU A 120 -6.44 4.70 2.03
CA LEU A 120 -7.56 3.79 1.88
C LEU A 120 -8.92 4.50 2.08
N CYS A 121 -8.96 5.66 2.74
CA CYS A 121 -10.18 6.46 2.88
C CYS A 121 -10.72 7.01 1.54
N SER A 122 -9.92 6.95 0.47
CA SER A 122 -10.35 7.36 -0.88
C SER A 122 -11.08 6.26 -1.66
N PHE A 123 -11.39 5.12 -1.02
CA PHE A 123 -11.91 3.94 -1.69
C PHE A 123 -13.04 3.25 -0.93
N TRP A 124 -13.92 2.66 -1.72
CA TRP A 124 -15.05 1.86 -1.27
C TRP A 124 -14.99 0.48 -1.91
N LEU A 125 -15.57 -0.49 -1.22
CA LEU A 125 -15.72 -1.86 -1.64
C LEU A 125 -17.19 -2.12 -1.94
N ARG A 126 -17.50 -2.56 -3.15
CA ARG A 126 -18.86 -2.82 -3.61
C ARG A 126 -19.08 -4.30 -3.89
N SER A 127 -20.15 -4.85 -3.35
CA SER A 127 -20.81 -6.07 -3.84
C SER A 127 -22.21 -5.71 -4.36
N ASP A 128 -22.98 -6.71 -4.78
CA ASP A 128 -24.38 -6.52 -5.18
C ASP A 128 -25.28 -6.12 -4.00
N GLU A 129 -24.88 -6.46 -2.77
CA GLU A 129 -25.69 -6.30 -1.56
C GLU A 129 -25.26 -5.12 -0.69
N GLN A 130 -23.97 -4.77 -0.68
CA GLN A 130 -23.40 -3.85 0.30
C GLN A 130 -22.26 -3.02 -0.28
N VAL A 131 -22.07 -1.84 0.29
CA VAL A 131 -20.84 -1.07 0.13
C VAL A 131 -20.20 -0.81 1.49
N LEU A 132 -18.89 -0.99 1.54
CA LEU A 132 -18.04 -0.82 2.72
C LEU A 132 -16.94 0.20 2.40
N GLU A 133 -16.45 0.91 3.41
CA GLU A 133 -15.25 1.72 3.27
C GLU A 133 -14.01 0.81 3.32
N LEU A 134 -13.08 0.98 2.38
CA LEU A 134 -11.93 0.08 2.26
C LEU A 134 -11.09 0.01 3.55
N TYR A 135 -10.92 1.14 4.25
CA TYR A 135 -10.12 1.21 5.47
C TYR A 135 -10.72 0.45 6.66
N THR A 136 -12.02 0.12 6.61
CA THR A 136 -12.68 -0.70 7.65
C THR A 136 -12.48 -2.19 7.41
N VAL A 137 -11.97 -2.57 6.24
CA VAL A 137 -11.77 -3.97 5.82
C VAL A 137 -10.28 -4.29 5.73
N ALA A 138 -9.52 -3.53 4.94
CA ALA A 138 -8.09 -3.76 4.76
C ALA A 138 -7.30 -3.29 5.99
N PRO A 139 -6.36 -4.11 6.54
CA PRO A 139 -5.62 -3.74 7.74
C PRO A 139 -4.81 -2.46 7.56
N VAL A 140 -4.89 -1.57 8.54
CA VAL A 140 -4.07 -0.36 8.65
C VAL A 140 -3.33 -0.42 9.97
N LYS A 141 -2.00 -0.40 9.91
CA LYS A 141 -1.14 -0.49 11.08
C LYS A 141 -0.47 0.86 11.33
N ASN A 142 -0.46 1.29 12.58
CA ASN A 142 0.21 2.51 13.02
C ASN A 142 1.24 2.15 14.09
N PRO A 143 2.46 1.75 13.69
CA PRO A 143 3.51 1.36 14.63
C PRO A 143 3.82 2.47 15.63
N SER A 144 4.18 2.05 16.83
CA SER A 144 4.40 2.92 17.98
C SER A 144 5.43 4.00 17.71
N GLU A 145 5.30 5.11 18.43
CA GLU A 145 6.24 6.23 18.29
C GLU A 145 7.67 5.86 18.75
N TRP A 146 7.79 4.90 19.66
CA TRP A 146 9.05 4.60 20.36
C TRP A 146 9.79 3.43 19.72
N ASP A 147 9.07 2.53 19.05
CA ASP A 147 9.62 1.26 18.60
C ASP A 147 9.03 0.80 17.25
N ALA A 148 8.78 1.76 16.35
CA ALA A 148 8.20 1.47 15.04
C ALA A 148 9.02 0.44 14.23
N TYR A 149 10.35 0.41 14.39
CA TYR A 149 11.20 -0.50 13.63
C TYR A 149 11.00 -1.96 14.07
N ASP A 150 11.15 -2.26 15.37
CA ASP A 150 11.02 -3.63 15.85
C ASP A 150 9.57 -4.11 15.77
N GLU A 151 8.58 -3.25 16.04
CA GLU A 151 7.17 -3.60 15.89
C GLU A 151 6.84 -4.03 14.44
N ILE A 152 7.35 -3.31 13.44
CA ILE A 152 7.21 -3.74 12.04
C ILE A 152 7.97 -5.05 11.83
N HIS A 153 9.24 -5.14 12.22
CA HIS A 153 10.09 -6.31 11.97
C HIS A 153 9.47 -7.60 12.51
N GLU A 154 8.97 -7.57 13.75
CA GLU A 154 8.39 -8.73 14.43
C GLU A 154 7.04 -9.15 13.85
N ASN A 155 6.22 -8.19 13.39
CA ASN A 155 4.83 -8.45 13.03
C ASN A 155 4.55 -8.47 11.51
N LEU A 156 5.47 -7.99 10.67
CA LEU A 156 5.22 -7.77 9.25
C LEU A 156 4.72 -9.03 8.52
N ASN A 157 5.29 -10.19 8.82
CA ASN A 157 4.86 -11.46 8.22
C ASN A 157 3.39 -11.80 8.59
N CYS A 158 3.03 -11.63 9.86
CA CYS A 158 1.69 -11.88 10.36
C CYS A 158 0.68 -10.88 9.77
N TRP A 159 1.04 -9.60 9.67
CA TRP A 159 0.16 -8.58 9.07
C TRP A 159 -0.08 -8.81 7.58
N VAL A 160 0.93 -9.29 6.84
CA VAL A 160 0.74 -9.68 5.43
C VAL A 160 -0.19 -10.87 5.30
N GLN A 161 -0.04 -11.88 6.17
CA GLN A 161 -0.94 -13.03 6.17
C GLN A 161 -2.38 -12.62 6.49
N GLU A 162 -2.58 -11.75 7.49
CA GLU A 162 -3.87 -11.14 7.82
C GLU A 162 -4.48 -10.44 6.59
N ALA A 163 -3.71 -9.62 5.88
CA ALA A 163 -4.18 -8.90 4.70
C ALA A 163 -4.60 -9.84 3.55
N ILE A 164 -3.86 -10.93 3.35
CA ILE A 164 -4.19 -11.98 2.36
C ILE A 164 -5.49 -12.67 2.75
N ASP A 165 -5.66 -13.04 4.01
CA ASP A 165 -6.84 -13.76 4.48
C ASP A 165 -8.09 -12.88 4.51
N VAL A 166 -7.94 -11.59 4.87
CA VAL A 166 -8.96 -10.57 4.68
C VAL A 166 -9.36 -10.49 3.21
N ARG A 167 -8.41 -10.39 2.27
CA ARG A 167 -8.77 -10.32 0.84
C ARG A 167 -9.59 -11.53 0.41
N LYS A 168 -9.20 -12.75 0.83
CA LYS A 168 -9.97 -13.98 0.53
C LYS A 168 -11.39 -13.92 1.07
N LYS A 169 -11.57 -13.48 2.32
CA LYS A 169 -12.90 -13.33 2.96
C LYS A 169 -13.82 -12.38 2.19
N TYR A 170 -13.26 -11.31 1.61
CA TYR A 170 -14.01 -10.30 0.86
C TYR A 170 -13.88 -10.47 -0.67
N ALA A 171 -13.61 -11.69 -1.17
CA ALA A 171 -13.36 -11.99 -2.59
C ALA A 171 -14.36 -11.33 -3.56
N ARG A 172 -15.65 -11.35 -3.21
CA ARG A 172 -16.76 -10.81 -4.02
C ARG A 172 -16.80 -9.29 -4.17
N TYR A 173 -16.08 -8.54 -3.34
CA TYR A 173 -16.13 -7.07 -3.36
C TYR A 173 -15.14 -6.50 -4.38
N THR A 174 -15.58 -5.52 -5.15
CA THR A 174 -14.75 -4.75 -6.08
C THR A 174 -14.43 -3.38 -5.49
N CYS A 175 -13.18 -2.94 -5.62
CA CYS A 175 -12.72 -1.63 -5.16
C CYS A 175 -13.03 -0.54 -6.18
N VAL A 176 -13.68 0.53 -5.71
CA VAL A 176 -14.05 1.73 -6.48
C VAL A 176 -13.60 3.00 -5.75
N PRO A 177 -13.14 4.06 -6.46
CA PRO A 177 -12.74 5.31 -5.82
C PRO A 177 -13.97 6.12 -5.36
N THR A 178 -13.81 6.93 -4.31
CA THR A 178 -14.87 7.79 -3.74
C THR A 178 -15.49 8.76 -4.76
N THR A 179 -14.76 9.16 -5.80
CA THR A 179 -15.26 10.09 -6.83
C THR A 179 -16.42 9.52 -7.67
N VAL A 180 -16.72 8.23 -7.57
CA VAL A 180 -17.91 7.63 -8.18
C VAL A 180 -19.13 8.08 -7.37
N LYS A 181 -19.71 9.23 -7.72
CA LYS A 181 -20.88 9.91 -7.10
C LYS A 181 -22.16 9.05 -6.91
N ARG A 182 -22.13 7.76 -7.20
CA ARG A 182 -23.31 6.90 -7.31
C ARG A 182 -23.01 5.53 -6.71
N ILE A 183 -22.70 5.52 -5.42
CA ILE A 183 -22.42 4.27 -4.71
C ILE A 183 -23.72 3.58 -4.28
N PHE A 184 -24.79 4.35 -4.04
CA PHE A 184 -26.17 3.89 -4.02
C PHE A 184 -27.05 5.03 -4.53
N GLY A 185 -28.19 4.72 -5.16
CA GLY A 185 -29.09 5.71 -5.77
C GLY A 185 -29.77 6.69 -4.81
N LYS A 186 -29.00 7.51 -4.10
CA LYS A 186 -29.45 8.81 -3.60
C LYS A 186 -28.67 9.89 -4.30
N SER A 187 -29.39 10.59 -5.18
CA SER A 187 -28.98 11.92 -5.64
C SER A 187 -28.69 12.77 -4.40
N LEU A 188 -27.50 13.37 -4.33
CA LEU A 188 -27.30 14.53 -3.48
C LEU A 188 -27.82 15.72 -4.29
N GLU A 189 -29.10 16.03 -4.12
CA GLU A 189 -29.63 17.35 -4.47
C GLU A 189 -29.03 18.37 -3.50
N HIS A 190 -28.39 19.40 -4.05
CA HIS A 190 -28.32 20.75 -3.49
C HIS A 190 -28.61 21.70 -4.65
#